data_AF-A0A5J5BAT6-F1
#
_entry.id   AF-A0A5J5BAT6-F1
#
_cell.length_a   1.000
_cell.length_b   1.000
_cell.length_c   1.000
_cell.angle_alpha   90.00
_cell.angle_beta   90.00
_cell.angle_gamma   90.00
#
_symmetry.space_group_name_H-M   'P 1'
#
loop_
_entity.id
_entity.type
_entity.pdbx_description
1 polymer ?
#
loop_
_entity_poly.entity_id
_entity_poly.type
_entity_poly.pdbx_seq_one_letter_code
_entity_poly.pdbx_strand_id
1 'polypeptide(L)'
;MSEEGLYCEGDPLDLLNQLEYILESDPLIDEVGFIHPSQFVALNEEAGGPPPSSVGTVLQSADESVKSKISNTNVLNTVFWNRDHKLGISTKVLLPLYNAAKHAFMAANEQYKMHKNLSVERDGSGNGSVLSCYSTSLNILETQVMKHSRALLLLSCDFGTAWNSRKLVLSKKQHFPIFMDELLLSALVLSYSPKSESAWSHRRWVIKMIAGKCSNLQEIVEKESELVKKIAEKSKMNYRAWNHRCWLVSYMSGGQVLHELSKYRDWAGLHIADNSCFHYRTRLMLRMLEDSWQKQNVNGCSGCNFEIHQVWKEELDWNEMLIKRYIGREALWLHRRFLSLCWIKHFATDIHDASCHSDHKTSTSHDMVIFMDNELGLFRSCSAILDNDFEDFQSHAIFSATYILWLTKQVSECLGIELREKLLAGEPKTLLNKVCLEKAFLWDSLGGLCGCI
;
A
#
# COMPACT_ATOMS: atom_id res chain seq x y z
N MET A 1 -42.95 -5.21 34.80
CA MET A 1 -41.65 -4.99 35.46
C MET A 1 -40.80 -4.20 34.49
N SER A 2 -40.51 -2.97 34.88
CA SER A 2 -40.06 -1.84 34.07
C SER A 2 -38.66 -2.04 33.49
N GLU A 3 -38.55 -1.86 32.17
CA GLU A 3 -37.30 -1.50 31.49
C GLU A 3 -36.95 -0.05 31.85
N GLU A 4 -36.13 0.12 32.88
CA GLU A 4 -35.41 1.37 33.09
C GLU A 4 -34.13 1.34 32.25
N GLY A 5 -34.25 1.75 30.99
CA GLY A 5 -33.11 2.14 30.16
C GLY A 5 -32.47 3.38 30.75
N LEU A 6 -31.41 3.20 31.54
CA LEU A 6 -30.62 4.26 32.14
C LEU A 6 -29.84 5.03 31.04
N TYR A 7 -30.50 5.97 30.37
CA TYR A 7 -29.86 6.96 29.52
C TYR A 7 -29.06 7.93 30.39
N CYS A 8 -27.76 7.68 30.52
CA CYS A 8 -26.80 8.70 30.92
C CYS A 8 -25.75 8.78 29.82
N GLU A 9 -26.18 9.25 28.64
CA GLU A 9 -25.28 9.60 27.54
C GLU A 9 -24.85 11.05 27.75
N GLY A 10 -23.54 11.30 27.89
CA GLY A 10 -23.01 12.66 27.95
C GLY A 10 -23.41 13.45 26.70
N ASP A 11 -23.48 14.78 26.82
CA ASP A 11 -23.80 15.67 25.70
C ASP A 11 -22.90 15.35 24.50
N PRO A 12 -23.44 15.01 23.30
CA PRO A 12 -22.64 14.70 22.12
C PRO A 12 -21.61 15.76 21.77
N LEU A 13 -21.89 17.04 22.08
CA LEU A 13 -20.93 18.12 21.86
C LEU A 13 -19.78 18.07 22.86
N ASP A 14 -20.05 17.75 24.13
CA ASP A 14 -19.01 17.54 25.14
C ASP A 14 -18.12 16.35 24.79
N LEU A 15 -18.71 15.25 24.31
CA LEU A 15 -17.96 14.09 23.81
C LEU A 15 -17.01 14.45 22.66
N LEU A 16 -17.48 15.28 21.72
CA LEU A 16 -16.64 15.78 20.63
C LEU A 16 -15.50 16.66 21.14
N ASN A 17 -15.80 17.61 22.03
CA ASN A 17 -14.79 18.49 22.62
C ASN A 17 -13.72 17.70 23.37
N GLN A 18 -14.11 16.65 24.09
CA GLN A 18 -13.19 15.74 24.78
C GLN A 18 -12.30 14.98 23.79
N LEU A 19 -12.87 14.39 22.74
CA LEU A 19 -12.08 13.70 21.71
C LEU A 19 -11.07 14.66 21.07
N GLU A 20 -11.50 15.86 20.70
CA GLU A 20 -10.65 16.86 20.07
C GLU A 20 -9.53 17.32 21.02
N TYR A 21 -9.84 17.52 22.31
CA TYR A 21 -8.85 17.83 23.33
C TYR A 21 -7.80 16.73 23.48
N ILE A 22 -8.22 15.46 23.48
CA ILE A 22 -7.29 14.31 23.53
C ILE A 22 -6.35 14.33 22.32
N LEU A 23 -6.91 14.53 21.12
CA LEU A 23 -6.15 14.58 19.87
C LEU A 23 -5.17 15.77 19.80
N GLU A 24 -5.48 16.89 20.45
CA GLU A 24 -4.60 18.06 20.57
C GLU A 24 -3.52 17.86 21.65
N SER A 25 -3.88 17.24 22.77
CA SER A 25 -3.00 17.05 23.92
C SER A 25 -1.98 15.92 23.70
N ASP A 26 -2.34 14.91 22.92
CA ASP A 26 -1.48 13.80 22.53
C ASP A 26 -1.34 13.73 21.00
N PRO A 27 -0.37 14.47 20.42
CA PRO A 27 -0.14 14.47 18.98
C PRO A 27 0.55 13.19 18.49
N LEU A 28 1.03 12.33 19.39
CA LEU A 28 1.80 11.14 19.06
C LEU A 28 0.93 9.89 18.91
N ILE A 29 -0.39 10.01 19.09
CA ILE A 29 -1.33 8.88 18.94
C ILE A 29 -1.10 8.17 17.60
N ASP A 30 -0.74 6.88 17.67
CA ASP A 30 -0.35 6.07 16.51
C ASP A 30 -1.36 4.96 16.19
N GLU A 31 -2.33 4.71 17.07
CA GLU A 31 -3.35 3.67 16.90
C GLU A 31 -4.67 4.05 17.57
N VAL A 32 -5.78 3.74 16.89
CA VAL A 32 -7.15 3.88 17.43
C VAL A 32 -7.81 2.51 17.53
N GLY A 33 -8.49 2.25 18.65
CA GLY A 33 -9.31 1.06 18.86
C GLY A 33 -10.75 1.43 19.25
N PHE A 34 -11.70 0.60 18.83
CA PHE A 34 -13.10 0.69 19.28
C PHE A 34 -13.36 -0.38 20.33
N ILE A 35 -13.64 0.05 21.55
CA ILE A 35 -13.52 -0.78 22.74
C ILE A 35 -14.90 -0.98 23.36
N HIS A 36 -15.25 -2.21 23.67
CA HIS A 36 -16.48 -2.45 24.44
C HIS A 36 -16.27 -1.95 25.88
N PRO A 37 -17.22 -1.22 26.49
CA PRO A 37 -17.05 -0.64 27.83
C PRO A 37 -16.56 -1.62 28.92
N SER A 38 -16.91 -2.91 28.80
CA SER A 38 -16.46 -3.94 29.75
C SER A 38 -14.95 -4.22 29.70
N GLN A 39 -14.25 -3.82 28.63
CA GLN A 39 -12.83 -4.09 28.43
C GLN A 39 -11.93 -3.00 29.04
N PHE A 40 -12.47 -1.84 29.43
CA PHE A 40 -11.68 -0.73 29.98
C PHE A 40 -10.98 -1.09 31.30
N VAL A 41 -11.61 -1.93 32.14
CA VAL A 41 -11.01 -2.37 33.41
C VAL A 41 -9.77 -3.22 33.14
N ALA A 42 -9.89 -4.24 32.28
CA ALA A 42 -8.77 -5.11 31.90
C ALA A 42 -7.62 -4.30 31.26
N LEU A 43 -7.93 -3.36 30.37
CA LEU A 43 -6.91 -2.50 29.75
C LEU A 43 -6.18 -1.61 30.77
N ASN A 44 -6.88 -1.12 31.79
CA ASN A 44 -6.25 -0.35 32.86
C ASN A 44 -5.38 -1.22 33.76
N GLU A 45 -5.79 -2.46 34.04
CA GLU A 45 -4.99 -3.42 34.80
C GLU A 45 -3.71 -3.80 34.05
N GLU A 46 -3.81 -4.12 32.76
CA GLU A 46 -2.66 -4.41 31.89
C GLU A 46 -1.70 -3.20 31.76
N ALA A 47 -2.25 -1.98 31.73
CA ALA A 47 -1.48 -0.74 31.67
C ALA A 47 -0.95 -0.24 33.05
N GLY A 48 -1.00 -1.07 34.09
CA GLY A 48 -0.36 -0.77 35.39
C GLY A 48 -1.19 0.07 36.36
N GLY A 49 -2.52 0.02 36.29
CA GLY A 49 -3.44 0.75 37.18
C GLY A 49 -4.25 1.83 36.44
N PRO A 50 -5.15 2.60 37.09
CA PRO A 50 -5.92 3.68 36.44
C PRO A 50 -5.03 4.83 35.94
N PRO A 51 -5.50 5.64 34.95
CA PRO A 51 -4.64 6.62 34.31
C PRO A 51 -4.20 7.67 35.34
N PRO A 52 -2.95 8.15 35.29
CA PRO A 52 -2.57 9.32 36.09
C PRO A 52 -3.53 10.44 35.73
N SER A 53 -4.06 11.13 36.75
CA SER A 53 -5.03 12.22 36.60
C SER A 53 -4.37 13.46 35.96
N SER A 54 -4.02 13.38 34.69
CA SER A 54 -3.34 14.44 33.93
C SER A 54 -4.18 15.00 32.78
N VAL A 55 -5.46 14.60 32.65
CA VAL A 55 -6.44 15.41 31.91
C VAL A 55 -6.81 16.59 32.81
N GLY A 56 -6.27 17.76 32.48
CA GLY A 56 -6.27 18.95 33.31
C GLY A 56 -7.67 19.33 33.82
N THR A 57 -7.86 19.23 35.13
CA THR A 57 -8.88 20.02 35.83
C THR A 57 -8.31 21.43 36.02
N VAL A 58 -8.41 22.27 34.99
CA VAL A 58 -8.27 23.72 35.16
C VAL A 58 -9.63 24.36 34.97
N LEU A 59 -10.39 24.35 36.07
CA LEU A 59 -11.45 25.31 36.36
C LEU A 59 -11.49 25.45 37.88
N GLN A 60 -10.54 26.23 38.40
CA GLN A 60 -10.66 26.81 39.73
C GLN A 60 -11.63 28.00 39.64
N SER A 61 -12.82 27.82 40.18
CA SER A 61 -13.43 28.83 41.03
C SER A 61 -13.97 28.13 42.26
N ALA A 62 -13.69 28.73 43.41
CA ALA A 62 -14.07 28.24 44.72
C ALA A 62 -15.60 28.18 44.86
N ASP A 63 -16.12 26.99 45.14
CA ASP A 63 -17.19 26.84 46.14
C ASP A 63 -17.47 25.36 46.44
N GLU A 64 -17.74 25.11 47.73
CA GLU A 64 -18.02 23.81 48.33
C GLU A 64 -19.30 23.19 47.75
N SER A 65 -19.17 22.13 46.94
CA SER A 65 -20.28 21.19 46.65
C SER A 65 -19.74 19.80 46.32
N VAL A 66 -19.11 19.18 47.32
CA VAL A 66 -18.61 17.81 47.28
C VAL A 66 -19.78 16.85 47.46
N LYS A 67 -20.45 16.48 46.37
CA LYS A 67 -21.24 15.23 46.23
C LYS A 67 -21.69 14.91 44.80
N SER A 68 -21.71 15.87 43.86
CA SER A 68 -22.07 15.62 42.46
C SER A 68 -20.88 15.37 41.51
N LYS A 69 -19.63 15.62 41.95
CA LYS A 69 -18.43 15.46 41.08
C LYS A 69 -17.88 14.03 41.02
N ILE A 70 -18.29 13.13 41.92
CA ILE A 70 -17.78 11.74 41.97
C ILE A 70 -18.40 10.86 40.88
N SER A 71 -19.59 11.21 40.35
CA SER A 71 -20.21 10.46 39.25
C SER A 71 -19.54 10.70 37.90
N ASN A 72 -19.12 11.94 37.59
CA ASN A 72 -18.58 12.28 36.28
C ASN A 72 -17.18 11.70 36.02
N THR A 73 -16.35 11.56 37.06
CA THR A 73 -14.98 11.01 36.92
C THR A 73 -14.99 9.51 36.58
N ASN A 74 -15.99 8.77 37.06
CA ASN A 74 -16.16 7.36 36.74
C ASN A 74 -16.69 7.14 35.31
N VAL A 75 -17.50 8.07 34.78
CA VAL A 75 -18.01 8.00 33.40
C VAL A 75 -16.91 8.28 32.39
N LEU A 76 -16.04 9.27 32.64
CA LEU A 76 -14.89 9.60 31.78
C LEU A 76 -13.95 8.41 31.55
N ASN A 77 -13.71 7.59 32.59
CA ASN A 77 -12.90 6.38 32.51
C ASN A 77 -13.53 5.27 31.64
N THR A 78 -14.77 5.44 31.15
CA THR A 78 -15.50 4.42 30.37
C THR A 78 -15.84 4.85 28.93
N VAL A 79 -15.46 6.08 28.55
CA VAL A 79 -15.78 6.66 27.23
C VAL A 79 -14.55 6.72 26.33
N PHE A 80 -13.47 7.32 26.82
CA PHE A 80 -12.19 7.40 26.12
C PHE A 80 -11.10 6.79 26.98
N TRP A 81 -10.17 6.09 26.33
CA TRP A 81 -8.97 5.55 26.94
C TRP A 81 -7.78 6.09 26.16
N ASN A 82 -6.87 6.83 26.78
CA ASN A 82 -5.65 7.31 26.11
C ASN A 82 -4.42 7.02 26.97
N ARG A 83 -3.56 6.11 26.50
CA ARG A 83 -2.27 5.78 27.12
C ARG A 83 -1.28 5.25 26.11
N ASP A 84 0.01 5.48 26.35
CA ASP A 84 1.09 4.99 25.50
C ASP A 84 0.86 5.33 24.01
N HIS A 85 0.26 6.50 23.77
CA HIS A 85 -0.13 7.00 22.44
C HIS A 85 -1.16 6.10 21.71
N LYS A 86 -1.99 5.39 22.46
CA LYS A 86 -3.09 4.54 21.98
C LYS A 86 -4.41 5.12 22.41
N LEU A 87 -5.33 5.32 21.46
CA LEU A 87 -6.66 5.88 21.72
C LEU A 87 -7.74 4.80 21.60
N GLY A 88 -8.39 4.47 22.71
CA GLY A 88 -9.60 3.68 22.79
C GLY A 88 -10.85 4.55 22.81
N ILE A 89 -11.80 4.29 21.92
CA ILE A 89 -13.12 4.93 21.90
C ILE A 89 -14.18 3.89 22.23
N SER A 90 -14.99 4.17 23.24
CA SER A 90 -16.06 3.27 23.69
C SER A 90 -17.12 3.07 22.60
N THR A 91 -17.47 1.81 22.33
CA THR A 91 -18.48 1.49 21.30
C THR A 91 -19.86 2.07 21.60
N LYS A 92 -20.16 2.34 22.88
CA LYS A 92 -21.44 2.95 23.31
C LYS A 92 -21.63 4.38 22.80
N VAL A 93 -20.56 5.15 22.60
CA VAL A 93 -20.66 6.56 22.23
C VAL A 93 -20.45 6.83 20.75
N LEU A 94 -20.18 5.80 19.94
CA LEU A 94 -19.78 5.98 18.54
C LEU A 94 -20.81 6.73 17.70
N LEU A 95 -22.09 6.37 17.81
CA LEU A 95 -23.15 7.03 17.05
C LEU A 95 -23.37 8.50 17.45
N PRO A 96 -23.58 8.83 18.74
CA PRO A 96 -23.73 10.24 19.15
C PRO A 96 -22.49 11.08 18.84
N LEU A 97 -21.28 10.54 19.08
CA LEU A 97 -20.02 11.21 18.78
C LEU A 97 -19.83 11.43 17.27
N TYR A 98 -20.15 10.44 16.43
CA TYR A 98 -20.13 10.59 14.97
C TYR A 98 -21.08 11.70 14.50
N ASN A 99 -22.30 11.74 15.02
CA ASN A 99 -23.28 12.76 14.64
C ASN A 99 -22.80 14.16 15.04
N ALA A 100 -22.25 14.33 16.24
CA ALA A 100 -21.66 15.59 16.69
C ALA A 100 -20.48 16.02 15.80
N ALA A 101 -19.52 15.12 15.55
CA ALA A 101 -18.36 15.39 14.69
C ALA A 101 -18.79 15.77 13.26
N LYS A 102 -19.78 15.06 12.72
CA LYS A 102 -20.34 15.33 11.39
C LYS A 102 -21.00 16.70 11.33
N HIS A 103 -21.85 17.05 12.30
CA HIS A 103 -22.52 18.35 12.33
C HIS A 103 -21.52 19.50 12.47
N ALA A 104 -20.57 19.39 13.40
CA ALA A 104 -19.52 20.39 13.59
C ALA A 104 -18.68 20.59 12.31
N PHE A 105 -18.26 19.48 11.67
CA PHE A 105 -17.53 19.54 10.41
C PHE A 105 -18.35 20.19 9.29
N MET A 106 -19.61 19.79 9.10
CA MET A 106 -20.46 20.31 8.03
C MET A 106 -20.70 21.81 8.20
N ALA A 107 -20.98 22.27 9.43
CA ALA A 107 -21.14 23.69 9.75
C ALA A 107 -19.86 24.50 9.47
N ALA A 108 -18.69 24.02 9.93
CA ALA A 108 -17.42 24.69 9.67
C ALA A 108 -17.08 24.73 8.17
N ASN A 109 -17.34 23.63 7.45
CA ASN A 109 -17.08 23.53 6.02
C ASN A 109 -18.01 24.44 5.18
N GLU A 110 -19.27 24.58 5.58
CA GLU A 110 -20.20 25.51 4.96
C GLU A 110 -19.75 26.97 5.15
N GLN A 111 -19.43 27.35 6.38
CA GLN A 111 -18.91 28.70 6.68
C GLN A 111 -17.62 29.01 5.91
N TYR A 112 -16.69 28.05 5.84
CA TYR A 112 -15.46 28.16 5.07
C TYR A 112 -15.74 28.38 3.57
N LYS A 113 -16.64 27.60 2.97
CA LYS A 113 -17.00 27.73 1.55
C LYS A 113 -17.66 29.07 1.26
N MET A 114 -18.56 29.54 2.12
CA MET A 114 -19.22 30.84 1.98
C MET A 114 -18.19 31.99 2.02
N HIS A 115 -17.30 31.99 3.01
CA HIS A 115 -16.26 33.02 3.13
C HIS A 115 -15.26 32.98 1.96
N LYS A 116 -14.94 31.79 1.44
CA LYS A 116 -14.06 31.63 0.29
C LYS A 116 -14.69 32.16 -1.00
N ASN A 117 -15.98 31.92 -1.25
CA ASN A 117 -16.64 32.43 -2.45
C ASN A 117 -16.70 33.97 -2.45
N LEU A 118 -16.95 34.56 -1.27
CA LEU A 118 -16.94 36.01 -1.07
C LEU A 118 -15.56 36.68 -1.25
N SER A 119 -14.46 35.92 -1.19
CA SER A 119 -13.11 36.46 -1.45
C SER A 119 -12.80 36.50 -2.94
N VAL A 120 -13.24 35.50 -3.72
CA VAL A 120 -13.01 35.43 -5.17
C VAL A 120 -13.71 36.57 -5.92
N GLU A 121 -14.84 37.05 -5.41
CA GLU A 121 -15.56 38.18 -6.02
C GLU A 121 -14.95 39.57 -5.69
N ARG A 122 -14.02 39.65 -4.72
CA ARG A 122 -13.51 40.93 -4.18
C ARG A 122 -12.08 41.29 -4.57
N ASP A 123 -11.36 40.43 -5.31
CA ASP A 123 -9.98 40.66 -5.77
C ASP A 123 -9.81 41.85 -6.76
N GLY A 124 -10.85 42.69 -6.94
CA GLY A 124 -10.83 43.92 -7.75
C GLY A 124 -10.83 45.25 -7.00
N SER A 125 -10.96 45.30 -5.67
CA SER A 125 -11.03 46.58 -4.92
C SER A 125 -10.19 46.57 -3.65
N GLY A 126 -9.08 47.31 -3.68
CA GLY A 126 -8.06 47.33 -2.64
C GLY A 126 -8.43 48.18 -1.42
N ASN A 127 -8.44 47.55 -0.24
CA ASN A 127 -8.32 48.24 1.05
C ASN A 127 -7.60 47.33 2.07
N GLY A 128 -6.43 47.76 2.56
CA GLY A 128 -5.48 46.91 3.30
C GLY A 128 -5.86 46.53 4.75
N SER A 129 -6.61 47.36 5.47
CA SER A 129 -7.07 47.06 6.84
C SER A 129 -8.13 45.95 6.87
N VAL A 130 -9.03 45.99 5.89
CA VAL A 130 -10.11 45.03 5.70
C VAL A 130 -9.55 43.65 5.33
N LEU A 131 -8.50 43.60 4.49
CA LEU A 131 -7.81 42.37 4.09
C LEU A 131 -7.19 41.59 5.27
N SER A 132 -6.68 42.30 6.29
CA SER A 132 -6.04 41.70 7.47
C SER A 132 -7.05 40.97 8.37
N CYS A 133 -8.17 41.60 8.71
CA CYS A 133 -9.24 40.99 9.51
C CYS A 133 -9.86 39.77 8.81
N TYR A 134 -10.05 39.85 7.48
CA TYR A 134 -10.52 38.71 6.68
C TYR A 134 -9.55 37.55 6.65
N SER A 135 -8.24 37.82 6.56
CA SER A 135 -7.21 36.78 6.60
C SER A 135 -7.22 36.03 7.94
N THR A 136 -7.39 36.74 9.05
CA THR A 136 -7.52 36.14 10.38
C THR A 136 -8.78 35.29 10.50
N SER A 137 -9.93 35.78 10.03
CA SER A 137 -11.20 35.04 10.04
C SER A 137 -11.12 33.76 9.20
N LEU A 138 -10.51 33.83 8.00
CA LEU A 138 -10.33 32.65 7.14
C LEU A 138 -9.42 31.61 7.78
N ASN A 139 -8.32 32.02 8.43
CA ASN A 139 -7.44 31.10 9.15
C ASN A 139 -8.15 30.38 10.31
N ILE A 140 -9.05 31.06 11.02
CA ILE A 140 -9.88 30.43 12.08
C ILE A 140 -10.78 29.36 11.47
N LEU A 141 -11.48 29.68 10.38
CA LEU A 141 -12.36 28.74 9.69
C LEU A 141 -11.60 27.53 9.14
N GLU A 142 -10.43 27.75 8.54
CA GLU A 142 -9.53 26.67 8.10
C GLU A 142 -9.15 25.76 9.27
N THR A 143 -8.78 26.34 10.42
CA THR A 143 -8.43 25.59 11.63
C THR A 143 -9.61 24.74 12.12
N GLN A 144 -10.83 25.29 12.14
CA GLN A 144 -12.04 24.54 12.53
C GLN A 144 -12.35 23.39 11.56
N VAL A 145 -12.24 23.64 10.25
CA VAL A 145 -12.41 22.58 9.24
C VAL A 145 -11.39 21.46 9.47
N MET A 146 -10.12 21.80 9.72
CA MET A 146 -9.06 20.81 9.97
C MET A 146 -9.26 20.06 11.30
N LYS A 147 -9.75 20.74 12.35
CA LYS A 147 -10.03 20.15 13.66
C LYS A 147 -11.19 19.14 13.59
N HIS A 148 -12.37 19.59 13.18
CA HIS A 148 -13.55 18.73 13.15
C HIS A 148 -13.46 17.60 12.11
N SER A 149 -12.80 17.84 10.96
CA SER A 149 -12.56 16.76 10.00
C SER A 149 -11.60 15.69 10.53
N ARG A 150 -10.63 16.03 11.39
CA ARG A 150 -9.75 15.04 12.03
C ARG A 150 -10.57 14.09 12.90
N ALA A 151 -11.41 14.63 13.79
CA ALA A 151 -12.30 13.84 14.64
C ALA A 151 -13.26 12.98 13.81
N LEU A 152 -13.91 13.57 12.80
CA LEU A 152 -14.84 12.85 11.92
C LEU A 152 -14.18 11.69 11.17
N LEU A 153 -12.96 11.88 10.66
CA LEU A 153 -12.25 10.85 9.89
C LEU A 153 -11.80 9.66 10.73
N LEU A 154 -11.58 9.83 12.04
CA LEU A 154 -11.32 8.72 12.95
C LEU A 154 -12.59 7.89 13.26
N LEU A 155 -13.77 8.48 13.06
CA LEU A 155 -15.06 7.80 13.26
C LEU A 155 -15.63 7.26 11.95
N SER A 156 -15.27 7.88 10.82
CA SER A 156 -15.75 7.54 9.48
C SER A 156 -14.63 7.75 8.45
N CYS A 157 -13.77 6.72 8.31
CA CYS A 157 -12.53 6.79 7.53
C CYS A 157 -12.71 7.13 6.05
N ASP A 158 -13.86 6.77 5.47
CA ASP A 158 -14.15 6.98 4.04
C ASP A 158 -15.09 8.16 3.78
N PHE A 159 -15.19 9.11 4.73
CA PHE A 159 -15.96 10.33 4.54
C PHE A 159 -15.27 11.27 3.53
N GLY A 160 -15.50 11.04 2.23
CA GLY A 160 -14.78 11.71 1.14
C GLY A 160 -14.83 13.24 1.17
N THR A 161 -15.95 13.84 1.60
CA THR A 161 -16.06 15.31 1.73
C THR A 161 -15.07 15.86 2.75
N ALA A 162 -14.80 15.16 3.85
CA ALA A 162 -13.83 15.59 4.87
C ALA A 162 -12.42 15.58 4.30
N TRP A 163 -11.99 14.48 3.67
CA TRP A 163 -10.70 14.40 2.98
C TRP A 163 -10.54 15.50 1.93
N ASN A 164 -11.56 15.76 1.11
CA ASN A 164 -11.49 16.77 0.07
C ASN A 164 -11.48 18.20 0.63
N SER A 165 -12.19 18.47 1.72
CA SER A 165 -12.11 19.76 2.42
C SER A 165 -10.71 20.01 2.98
N ARG A 166 -10.05 18.99 3.55
CA ARG A 166 -8.65 19.09 3.99
C ARG A 166 -7.72 19.42 2.81
N LYS A 167 -7.83 18.70 1.69
CA LYS A 167 -7.05 19.00 0.47
C LYS A 167 -7.28 20.44 0.01
N LEU A 168 -8.51 20.94 0.05
CA LEU A 168 -8.86 22.29 -0.38
C LEU A 168 -8.19 23.37 0.48
N VAL A 169 -8.19 23.19 1.80
CA VAL A 169 -7.53 24.08 2.76
C VAL A 169 -6.02 24.06 2.55
N LEU A 170 -5.44 22.86 2.44
CA LEU A 170 -3.99 22.66 2.37
C LEU A 170 -3.37 23.00 1.01
N SER A 171 -4.10 22.88 -0.10
CA SER A 171 -3.57 23.18 -1.45
C SER A 171 -3.06 24.62 -1.58
N LYS A 172 -3.51 25.53 -0.72
CA LYS A 172 -3.09 26.94 -0.69
C LYS A 172 -1.90 27.20 0.23
N LYS A 173 -1.48 26.23 1.03
CA LYS A 173 -0.41 26.37 2.02
C LYS A 173 0.93 25.93 1.42
N GLN A 174 1.99 26.68 1.71
CA GLN A 174 3.38 26.33 1.31
C GLN A 174 4.15 25.67 2.47
N HIS A 175 3.52 25.52 3.64
CA HIS A 175 4.19 25.08 4.86
C HIS A 175 4.32 23.55 4.91
N PHE A 176 5.52 23.02 4.69
CA PHE A 176 5.76 21.57 4.57
C PHE A 176 5.35 20.72 5.79
N PRO A 177 5.56 21.14 7.06
CA PRO A 177 5.19 20.34 8.21
C PRO A 177 3.72 19.89 8.23
N ILE A 178 2.80 20.70 7.67
CA ILE A 178 1.37 20.37 7.66
C ILE A 178 1.05 19.12 6.83
N PHE A 179 1.87 18.82 5.82
CA PHE A 179 1.71 17.62 5.02
C PHE A 179 2.17 16.37 5.77
N MET A 180 3.13 16.50 6.69
CA MET A 180 3.53 15.39 7.56
C MET A 180 2.39 15.03 8.53
N ASP A 181 1.70 16.04 9.06
CA ASP A 181 0.52 15.83 9.91
C ASP A 181 -0.59 15.06 9.15
N GLU A 182 -0.76 15.29 7.84
CA GLU A 182 -1.70 14.53 7.02
C GLU A 182 -1.25 13.08 6.79
N LEU A 183 0.05 12.82 6.67
CA LEU A 183 0.58 11.45 6.63
C LEU A 183 0.37 10.76 7.99
N LEU A 184 0.51 11.47 9.11
CA LEU A 184 0.23 10.92 10.44
C LEU A 184 -1.27 10.63 10.61
N LEU A 185 -2.15 11.56 10.26
CA LEU A 185 -3.60 11.35 10.33
C LEU A 185 -4.05 10.15 9.49
N SER A 186 -3.59 10.06 8.25
CA SER A 186 -3.95 8.92 7.41
C SER A 186 -3.32 7.60 7.88
N ALA A 187 -2.14 7.62 8.52
CA ALA A 187 -1.56 6.43 9.14
C ALA A 187 -2.41 5.98 10.35
N LEU A 188 -2.86 6.95 11.16
CA LEU A 188 -3.75 6.70 12.28
C LEU A 188 -5.08 6.10 11.82
N VAL A 189 -5.68 6.58 10.72
CA VAL A 189 -6.86 5.97 10.11
C VAL A 189 -6.59 4.54 9.63
N LEU A 190 -5.43 4.30 9.00
CA LEU A 190 -5.05 2.97 8.51
C LEU A 190 -4.74 1.98 9.64
N SER A 191 -4.47 2.45 10.87
CA SER A 191 -4.23 1.57 12.03
C SER A 191 -5.43 0.67 12.35
N TYR A 192 -6.66 1.21 12.24
CA TYR A 192 -7.90 0.47 12.48
C TYR A 192 -8.66 0.12 11.20
N SER A 193 -8.44 0.86 10.10
CA SER A 193 -9.05 0.61 8.78
C SER A 193 -7.98 0.45 7.69
N PRO A 194 -7.21 -0.66 7.70
CA PRO A 194 -6.06 -0.84 6.81
C PRO A 194 -6.43 -0.91 5.31
N LYS A 195 -7.71 -1.13 5.01
CA LYS A 195 -8.26 -1.23 3.65
C LYS A 195 -9.07 0.02 3.25
N SER A 196 -8.95 1.16 3.94
CA SER A 196 -9.59 2.42 3.52
C SER A 196 -8.93 2.96 2.25
N GLU A 197 -9.69 3.03 1.15
CA GLU A 197 -9.19 3.63 -0.10
C GLU A 197 -8.99 5.14 0.04
N SER A 198 -9.86 5.80 0.81
CA SER A 198 -9.81 7.25 0.97
C SER A 198 -8.52 7.68 1.66
N ALA A 199 -8.10 6.94 2.69
CA ALA A 199 -6.83 7.17 3.37
C ALA A 199 -5.63 6.96 2.42
N TRP A 200 -5.58 5.83 1.69
CA TRP A 200 -4.51 5.58 0.72
C TRP A 200 -4.47 6.62 -0.41
N SER A 201 -5.63 7.04 -0.90
CA SER A 201 -5.76 8.08 -1.92
C SER A 201 -5.28 9.44 -1.40
N HIS A 202 -5.62 9.80 -0.16
CA HIS A 202 -5.14 11.01 0.48
C HIS A 202 -3.62 11.00 0.65
N ARG A 203 -3.03 9.89 1.11
CA ARG A 203 -1.56 9.74 1.19
C ARG A 203 -0.86 9.99 -0.14
N ARG A 204 -1.37 9.38 -1.23
CA ARG A 204 -0.83 9.62 -2.58
C ARG A 204 -0.92 11.08 -2.98
N TRP A 205 -2.02 11.75 -2.64
CA TRP A 205 -2.15 13.20 -2.87
C TRP A 205 -1.11 14.00 -2.07
N VAL A 206 -0.91 13.69 -0.78
CA VAL A 206 0.09 14.36 0.06
C VAL A 206 1.50 14.21 -0.53
N ILE A 207 1.89 12.98 -0.88
CA ILE A 207 3.21 12.69 -1.46
C ILE A 207 3.40 13.45 -2.78
N LYS A 208 2.36 13.53 -3.64
CA LYS A 208 2.41 14.35 -4.87
C LYS A 208 2.62 15.83 -4.58
N MET A 209 2.04 16.37 -3.51
CA MET A 209 2.16 17.79 -3.17
C MET A 209 3.56 18.18 -2.69
N ILE A 210 4.24 17.27 -1.99
CA ILE A 210 5.60 17.48 -1.47
C ILE A 210 6.70 17.05 -2.44
N ALA A 211 6.37 16.19 -3.42
CA ALA A 211 7.32 15.75 -4.44
C ALA A 211 7.92 16.93 -5.20
N GLY A 212 9.24 16.93 -5.38
CA GLY A 212 9.99 18.00 -6.05
C GLY A 212 10.16 19.30 -5.24
N LYS A 213 9.52 19.41 -4.07
CA LYS A 213 9.60 20.58 -3.20
C LYS A 213 10.27 20.29 -1.85
N CYS A 214 10.31 19.02 -1.45
CA CYS A 214 10.85 18.58 -0.17
C CYS A 214 12.18 17.86 -0.36
N SER A 215 13.21 18.26 0.38
CA SER A 215 14.55 17.66 0.33
C SER A 215 14.62 16.26 0.94
N ASN A 216 13.73 15.93 1.88
CA ASN A 216 13.67 14.64 2.57
C ASN A 216 12.71 13.63 1.91
N LEU A 217 12.33 13.83 0.65
CA LEU A 217 11.37 12.96 -0.06
C LEU A 217 11.77 11.47 0.02
N GLN A 218 13.07 11.18 -0.07
CA GLN A 218 13.54 9.79 -0.04
C GLN A 218 13.38 9.12 1.32
N GLU A 219 13.60 9.84 2.41
CA GLU A 219 13.33 9.36 3.76
C GLU A 219 11.82 9.12 3.96
N ILE A 220 10.98 9.99 3.40
CA ILE A 220 9.52 9.83 3.45
C ILE A 220 9.12 8.57 2.67
N VAL A 221 9.62 8.38 1.45
CA VAL A 221 9.37 7.19 0.63
C VAL A 221 9.77 5.90 1.36
N GLU A 222 10.90 5.89 2.06
CA GLU A 222 11.31 4.75 2.89
C GLU A 222 10.33 4.48 4.05
N LYS A 223 9.93 5.53 4.77
CA LYS A 223 8.93 5.41 5.85
C LYS A 223 7.56 4.94 5.33
N GLU A 224 7.14 5.40 4.15
CA GLU A 224 5.91 4.94 3.50
C GLU A 224 5.98 3.47 3.13
N SER A 225 7.11 3.00 2.59
CA SER A 225 7.33 1.59 2.25
C SER A 225 7.25 0.70 3.50
N GLU A 226 7.86 1.14 4.63
CA GLU A 226 7.77 0.45 5.92
C GLU A 226 6.35 0.44 6.50
N LEU A 227 5.60 1.54 6.35
CA LEU A 227 4.19 1.56 6.76
C LEU A 227 3.39 0.51 6.00
N VAL A 228 3.55 0.41 4.67
CA VAL A 228 2.85 -0.62 3.89
C VAL A 228 3.24 -2.01 4.36
N LYS A 229 4.53 -2.26 4.63
CA LYS A 229 4.98 -3.56 5.17
C LYS A 229 4.22 -3.91 6.46
N LYS A 230 4.21 -3.01 7.45
CA LYS A 230 3.51 -3.21 8.73
C LYS A 230 2.02 -3.49 8.53
N ILE A 231 1.38 -2.78 7.60
CA ILE A 231 -0.05 -2.98 7.31
C ILE A 231 -0.28 -4.31 6.58
N ALA A 232 0.58 -4.71 5.65
CA ALA A 232 0.47 -5.99 4.94
C ALA A 232 0.64 -7.19 5.88
N GLU A 233 1.50 -7.08 6.90
CA GLU A 233 1.67 -8.09 7.95
C GLU A 233 0.42 -8.22 8.83
N LYS A 234 -0.19 -7.10 9.23
CA LYS A 234 -1.40 -7.08 10.06
C LYS A 234 -2.68 -7.45 9.29
N SER A 235 -2.76 -7.11 8.01
CA SER A 235 -3.95 -7.29 7.18
C SER A 235 -3.62 -8.11 5.93
N LYS A 236 -3.86 -9.42 5.99
CA LYS A 236 -3.69 -10.34 4.86
C LYS A 236 -4.46 -9.87 3.62
N MET A 237 -3.87 -10.11 2.44
CA MET A 237 -4.44 -9.80 1.12
C MET A 237 -4.86 -8.32 0.97
N ASN A 238 -4.03 -7.40 1.46
CA ASN A 238 -4.29 -5.97 1.33
C ASN A 238 -3.77 -5.42 0.01
N TYR A 239 -4.53 -5.65 -1.06
CA TYR A 239 -4.20 -5.14 -2.39
C TYR A 239 -4.05 -3.60 -2.42
N ARG A 240 -4.80 -2.86 -1.58
CA ARG A 240 -4.72 -1.39 -1.56
C ARG A 240 -3.37 -0.89 -1.07
N ALA A 241 -2.84 -1.52 -0.02
CA ALA A 241 -1.51 -1.22 0.53
C ALA A 241 -0.41 -1.56 -0.49
N TRP A 242 -0.49 -2.75 -1.10
CA TRP A 242 0.45 -3.15 -2.17
C TRP A 242 0.39 -2.24 -3.38
N ASN A 243 -0.80 -1.87 -3.84
CA ASN A 243 -0.99 -0.93 -4.95
C ASN A 243 -0.40 0.44 -4.63
N HIS A 244 -0.56 0.93 -3.40
CA HIS A 244 0.11 2.16 -2.94
C HIS A 244 1.64 2.03 -3.03
N ARG A 245 2.20 0.90 -2.60
CA ARG A 245 3.64 0.65 -2.65
C ARG A 245 4.18 0.53 -4.08
N CYS A 246 3.45 -0.12 -4.98
CA CYS A 246 3.78 -0.14 -6.42
C CYS A 246 3.79 1.27 -7.00
N TRP A 247 2.80 2.10 -6.66
CA TRP A 247 2.74 3.49 -7.08
C TRP A 247 3.94 4.29 -6.56
N LEU A 248 4.35 4.04 -5.31
CA LEU A 248 5.47 4.72 -4.64
C LEU A 248 6.82 4.50 -5.35
N VAL A 249 6.99 3.38 -6.07
CA VAL A 249 8.21 3.07 -6.84
C VAL A 249 8.58 4.20 -7.82
N SER A 250 7.59 4.94 -8.34
CA SER A 250 7.84 6.10 -9.22
C SER A 250 8.57 7.26 -8.55
N TYR A 251 8.63 7.30 -7.21
CA TYR A 251 9.34 8.32 -6.42
C TYR A 251 10.67 7.83 -5.83
N MET A 252 10.96 6.53 -5.94
CA MET A 252 12.19 5.94 -5.43
C MET A 252 13.38 6.29 -6.33
N SER A 253 14.53 6.54 -5.71
CA SER A 253 15.81 6.56 -6.41
C SER A 253 16.23 5.14 -6.83
N GLY A 254 17.10 5.01 -7.84
CA GLY A 254 17.59 3.70 -8.28
C GLY A 254 18.27 2.89 -7.15
N GLY A 255 18.98 3.55 -6.24
CA GLY A 255 19.56 2.90 -5.07
C GLY A 255 18.53 2.35 -4.09
N GLN A 256 17.42 3.07 -3.88
CA GLN A 256 16.31 2.57 -3.05
C GLN A 256 15.58 1.41 -3.70
N VAL A 257 15.41 1.42 -5.03
CA VAL A 257 14.79 0.30 -5.76
C VAL A 257 15.61 -0.98 -5.57
N LEU A 258 16.93 -0.90 -5.72
CA LEU A 258 17.85 -2.03 -5.47
C LEU A 258 17.79 -2.51 -4.01
N HIS A 259 17.84 -1.57 -3.07
CA HIS A 259 17.75 -1.88 -1.65
C HIS A 259 16.40 -2.54 -1.29
N GLU A 260 15.28 -2.06 -1.84
CA GLU A 260 13.96 -2.67 -1.68
C GLU A 260 13.91 -4.10 -2.23
N LEU A 261 14.44 -4.33 -3.43
CA LEU A 261 14.45 -5.66 -4.04
C LEU A 261 15.21 -6.69 -3.18
N SER A 262 16.35 -6.26 -2.64
CA SER A 262 17.20 -7.04 -1.72
C SER A 262 16.51 -7.26 -0.36
N LYS A 263 16.12 -6.18 0.31
CA LYS A 263 15.57 -6.20 1.68
C LYS A 263 14.28 -7.01 1.80
N TYR A 264 13.44 -7.02 0.76
CA TYR A 264 12.14 -7.70 0.78
C TYR A 264 12.17 -9.10 0.16
N ARG A 265 13.36 -9.61 -0.20
CA ARG A 265 13.52 -10.98 -0.71
C ARG A 265 13.06 -12.03 0.32
N ASP A 266 13.55 -11.93 1.55
CA ASP A 266 13.19 -12.90 2.61
C ASP A 266 11.70 -12.84 2.95
N TRP A 267 11.13 -11.64 3.01
CA TRP A 267 9.70 -11.45 3.26
C TRP A 267 8.86 -12.13 2.17
N ALA A 268 9.21 -11.94 0.90
CA ALA A 268 8.54 -12.59 -0.23
C ALA A 268 8.68 -14.12 -0.18
N GLY A 269 9.84 -14.64 0.25
CA GLY A 269 10.08 -16.07 0.47
C GLY A 269 9.23 -16.69 1.58
N LEU A 270 8.73 -15.89 2.53
CA LEU A 270 7.80 -16.32 3.57
C LEU A 270 6.33 -16.17 3.14
N HIS A 271 6.03 -15.29 2.18
CA HIS A 271 4.66 -14.93 1.78
C HIS A 271 4.35 -15.35 0.34
N ILE A 272 4.65 -16.59 0.00
CA ILE A 272 4.61 -17.09 -1.39
C ILE A 272 3.20 -17.11 -2.00
N ALA A 273 2.19 -17.24 -1.15
CA ALA A 273 0.80 -17.17 -1.59
C ALA A 273 0.31 -15.72 -1.85
N ASP A 274 1.08 -14.69 -1.49
CA ASP A 274 0.71 -13.30 -1.75
C ASP A 274 1.19 -12.86 -3.14
N ASN A 275 0.30 -13.00 -4.13
CA ASN A 275 0.56 -12.55 -5.50
C ASN A 275 0.89 -11.05 -5.59
N SER A 276 0.38 -10.23 -4.67
CA SER A 276 0.65 -8.79 -4.67
C SER A 276 2.12 -8.49 -4.36
N CYS A 277 2.78 -9.37 -3.59
CA CYS A 277 4.20 -9.26 -3.30
C CYS A 277 5.05 -9.46 -4.56
N PHE A 278 4.79 -10.51 -5.35
CA PHE A 278 5.51 -10.74 -6.60
C PHE A 278 5.20 -9.68 -7.65
N HIS A 279 3.97 -9.14 -7.67
CA HIS A 279 3.65 -7.98 -8.50
C HIS A 279 4.48 -6.74 -8.11
N TYR A 280 4.69 -6.50 -6.82
CA TYR A 280 5.56 -5.41 -6.35
C TYR A 280 7.02 -5.61 -6.78
N ARG A 281 7.54 -6.84 -6.68
CA ARG A 281 8.89 -7.19 -7.18
C ARG A 281 9.01 -6.92 -8.69
N THR A 282 8.02 -7.33 -9.48
CA THR A 282 7.92 -7.00 -10.91
C THR A 282 7.98 -5.49 -11.15
N ARG A 283 7.26 -4.67 -10.35
CA ARG A 283 7.30 -3.21 -10.52
C ARG A 283 8.67 -2.60 -10.18
N LEU A 284 9.36 -3.10 -9.15
CA LEU A 284 10.73 -2.67 -8.81
C LEU A 284 11.70 -2.97 -9.96
N MET A 285 11.65 -4.20 -10.49
CA MET A 285 12.53 -4.62 -11.58
C MET A 285 12.26 -3.87 -12.88
N LEU A 286 11.00 -3.58 -13.21
CA LEU A 286 10.64 -2.72 -14.34
C LEU A 286 11.21 -1.29 -14.17
N ARG A 287 11.15 -0.74 -12.96
CA ARG A 287 11.72 0.59 -12.67
C ARG A 287 13.24 0.62 -12.90
N MET A 288 13.94 -0.46 -12.55
CA MET A 288 15.39 -0.58 -12.81
C MET A 288 15.70 -0.56 -14.31
N LEU A 289 14.89 -1.23 -15.14
CA LEU A 289 15.02 -1.20 -16.60
C LEU A 289 14.71 0.20 -17.16
N GLU A 290 13.65 0.86 -16.68
CA GLU A 290 13.30 2.23 -17.09
C GLU A 290 14.46 3.21 -16.80
N ASP A 291 15.10 3.11 -15.63
CA ASP A 291 16.25 3.95 -15.24
C ASP A 291 17.49 3.69 -16.10
N SER A 292 17.70 2.46 -16.55
CA SER A 292 18.86 2.10 -17.37
C SER A 292 18.73 2.66 -18.79
N TRP A 293 17.55 2.60 -19.38
CA TRP A 293 17.26 3.18 -20.70
C TRP A 293 17.48 4.70 -20.71
N GLN A 294 17.04 5.38 -19.65
CA GLN A 294 17.26 6.82 -19.51
C GLN A 294 18.75 7.17 -19.43
N LYS A 295 19.56 6.35 -18.75
CA LYS A 295 21.02 6.57 -18.62
C LYS A 295 21.80 6.22 -19.89
N GLN A 296 21.40 5.19 -20.64
CA GLN A 296 22.05 4.83 -21.91
C GLN A 296 21.94 5.95 -22.95
N ASN A 297 20.77 6.62 -23.03
CA ASN A 297 20.54 7.73 -23.94
C ASN A 297 21.40 8.98 -23.63
N VAL A 298 21.93 9.11 -22.41
CA VAL A 298 22.67 10.29 -21.96
C VAL A 298 24.19 10.06 -21.93
N ASN A 299 24.67 8.88 -21.51
CA ASN A 299 26.09 8.68 -21.18
C ASN A 299 26.74 7.38 -21.70
N GLY A 300 26.07 6.54 -22.51
CA GLY A 300 26.69 5.35 -23.13
C GLY A 300 27.39 4.38 -22.15
N CYS A 301 26.92 4.29 -20.89
CA CYS A 301 27.62 3.56 -19.84
C CYS A 301 27.32 2.04 -19.89
N SER A 302 28.30 1.25 -20.36
CA SER A 302 28.25 -0.22 -20.43
C SER A 302 28.08 -0.91 -19.06
N GLY A 303 28.61 -0.34 -17.97
CA GLY A 303 28.61 -0.97 -16.64
C GLY A 303 27.22 -1.12 -15.98
N CYS A 304 26.28 -0.22 -16.28
CA CYS A 304 24.91 -0.26 -15.74
C CYS A 304 24.11 -1.47 -16.25
N ASN A 305 24.44 -1.99 -17.43
CA ASN A 305 23.74 -3.12 -18.03
C ASN A 305 24.15 -4.45 -17.37
N PHE A 306 25.42 -4.58 -17.00
CA PHE A 306 25.95 -5.77 -16.32
C PHE A 306 25.32 -5.99 -14.94
N GLU A 307 25.17 -4.94 -14.13
CA GLU A 307 24.55 -5.03 -12.80
C GLU A 307 23.07 -5.46 -12.90
N ILE A 308 22.34 -4.91 -13.86
CA ILE A 308 20.92 -5.26 -14.07
C ILE A 308 20.77 -6.69 -14.59
N HIS A 309 21.63 -7.11 -15.52
CA HIS A 309 21.69 -8.49 -16.00
C HIS A 309 21.93 -9.47 -14.85
N GLN A 310 22.89 -9.16 -13.96
CA GLN A 310 23.19 -9.98 -12.79
C GLN A 310 22.00 -10.07 -11.82
N VAL A 311 21.35 -8.95 -11.50
CA VAL A 311 20.14 -8.93 -10.65
C VAL A 311 19.02 -9.77 -11.26
N TRP A 312 18.83 -9.73 -12.58
CA TRP A 312 17.81 -10.53 -13.26
C TRP A 312 18.10 -12.03 -13.18
N LYS A 313 19.38 -12.41 -13.36
CA LYS A 313 19.83 -13.79 -13.24
C LYS A 313 19.63 -14.32 -11.82
N GLU A 314 20.00 -13.54 -10.80
CA GLU A 314 19.78 -13.91 -9.39
C GLU A 314 18.30 -14.07 -9.05
N GLU A 315 17.42 -13.24 -9.63
CA GLU A 315 15.98 -13.36 -9.44
C GLU A 315 15.41 -14.61 -10.12
N LEU A 316 15.89 -14.95 -11.32
CA LEU A 316 15.55 -16.20 -12.01
C LEU A 316 15.97 -17.41 -11.16
N ASP A 317 17.22 -17.45 -10.70
CA ASP A 317 17.73 -18.56 -9.88
C ASP A 317 16.93 -18.70 -8.56
N TRP A 318 16.60 -17.57 -7.94
CA TRP A 318 15.80 -17.55 -6.72
C TRP A 318 14.36 -18.02 -6.95
N ASN A 319 13.72 -17.54 -8.02
CA ASN A 319 12.37 -17.94 -8.37
C ASN A 319 12.31 -19.44 -8.70
N GLU A 320 13.32 -19.99 -9.38
CA GLU A 320 13.44 -21.43 -9.61
C GLU A 320 13.51 -22.22 -8.30
N MET A 321 14.35 -21.78 -7.36
CA MET A 321 14.44 -22.39 -6.02
C MET A 321 13.08 -22.38 -5.32
N LEU A 322 12.33 -21.27 -5.40
CA LEU A 322 11.00 -21.17 -4.81
C LEU A 322 9.99 -22.09 -5.50
N ILE A 323 9.99 -22.16 -6.84
CA ILE A 323 9.10 -23.05 -7.60
C ILE A 323 9.30 -24.50 -7.16
N LYS A 324 10.56 -24.93 -7.08
CA LYS A 324 10.92 -26.30 -6.67
C LYS A 324 10.55 -26.59 -5.21
N ARG A 325 10.66 -25.60 -4.32
CA ARG A 325 10.39 -25.77 -2.89
C ARG A 325 8.90 -25.69 -2.55
N TYR A 326 8.13 -24.87 -3.26
CA TYR A 326 6.73 -24.57 -2.95
C TYR A 326 5.84 -24.93 -4.14
N ILE A 327 5.54 -26.23 -4.22
CA ILE A 327 4.72 -26.82 -5.28
C ILE A 327 3.30 -26.22 -5.33
N GLY A 328 2.68 -26.24 -6.51
CA GLY A 328 1.30 -25.79 -6.71
C GLY A 328 1.06 -24.28 -6.60
N ARG A 329 2.09 -23.44 -6.52
CA ARG A 329 1.92 -21.98 -6.37
C ARG A 329 1.96 -21.24 -7.71
N GLU A 330 0.78 -20.89 -8.23
CA GLU A 330 0.62 -20.18 -9.51
C GLU A 330 1.40 -18.85 -9.58
N ALA A 331 1.41 -18.07 -8.50
CA ALA A 331 2.07 -16.77 -8.46
C ALA A 331 3.57 -16.84 -8.81
N LEU A 332 4.25 -17.93 -8.43
CA LEU A 332 5.66 -18.13 -8.76
C LEU A 332 5.88 -18.33 -10.26
N TRP A 333 4.98 -19.06 -10.93
CA TRP A 333 5.02 -19.28 -12.37
C TRP A 333 4.63 -18.03 -13.15
N LEU A 334 3.67 -17.24 -12.66
CA LEU A 334 3.34 -15.94 -13.24
C LEU A 334 4.53 -14.97 -13.15
N HIS A 335 5.24 -14.97 -12.03
CA HIS A 335 6.46 -14.19 -11.88
C HIS A 335 7.58 -14.73 -12.80
N ARG A 336 7.75 -16.05 -12.93
CA ARG A 336 8.69 -16.65 -13.89
C ARG A 336 8.40 -16.19 -15.32
N ARG A 337 7.13 -16.17 -15.74
CA ARG A 337 6.74 -15.64 -17.07
C ARG A 337 7.20 -14.21 -17.28
N PHE A 338 7.00 -13.35 -16.29
CA PHE A 338 7.50 -11.98 -16.35
C PHE A 338 9.03 -11.93 -16.51
N LEU A 339 9.77 -12.65 -15.66
CA LEU A 339 11.23 -12.68 -15.68
C LEU A 339 11.75 -13.17 -17.04
N SER A 340 11.20 -14.27 -17.54
CA SER A 340 11.58 -14.89 -18.82
C SER A 340 11.27 -13.99 -20.01
N LEU A 341 10.10 -13.33 -20.00
CA LEU A 341 9.73 -12.40 -21.08
C LEU A 341 10.72 -11.23 -21.17
N CYS A 342 11.07 -10.65 -20.03
CA CYS A 342 12.06 -9.57 -19.98
C CYS A 342 13.47 -10.06 -20.32
N TRP A 343 13.85 -11.29 -19.89
CA TRP A 343 15.11 -11.92 -20.26
C TRP A 343 15.27 -11.98 -21.78
N ILE A 344 14.26 -12.55 -22.45
CA ILE A 344 14.21 -12.69 -23.91
C ILE A 344 14.27 -11.32 -24.61
N LYS A 345 13.48 -10.35 -24.14
CA LYS A 345 13.34 -9.05 -24.82
C LYS A 345 14.51 -8.09 -24.63
N HIS A 346 15.27 -8.21 -23.54
CA HIS A 346 16.22 -7.17 -23.14
C HIS A 346 17.66 -7.65 -22.99
N PHE A 347 17.86 -8.96 -22.83
CA PHE A 347 19.19 -9.52 -22.61
C PHE A 347 19.57 -10.54 -23.68
N ALA A 348 18.59 -11.14 -24.37
CA ALA A 348 18.84 -12.08 -25.47
C ALA A 348 18.81 -11.46 -26.88
N THR A 349 18.17 -10.29 -27.06
CA THR A 349 18.03 -9.65 -28.39
C THR A 349 19.00 -8.49 -28.59
N ASP A 350 20.23 -8.83 -29.00
CA ASP A 350 21.13 -7.96 -29.78
C ASP A 350 21.33 -8.54 -31.19
N ILE A 351 20.26 -9.11 -31.76
CA ILE A 351 20.30 -9.82 -33.06
C ILE A 351 19.96 -8.89 -34.24
N HIS A 352 19.38 -7.70 -34.00
CA HIS A 352 18.83 -6.88 -35.09
C HIS A 352 19.55 -5.56 -35.44
N ASP A 353 20.55 -5.08 -34.68
CA ASP A 353 21.39 -3.97 -35.16
C ASP A 353 22.55 -4.50 -36.01
N ALA A 354 22.23 -4.73 -37.28
CA ALA A 354 23.18 -5.02 -38.33
C ALA A 354 24.01 -3.77 -38.68
N SER A 355 24.96 -3.41 -37.83
CA SER A 355 26.05 -2.49 -38.21
C SER A 355 27.25 -2.63 -37.27
N CYS A 356 28.36 -3.10 -37.85
CA CYS A 356 29.76 -2.91 -37.41
C CYS A 356 30.27 -3.63 -36.13
N HIS A 357 31.03 -4.71 -36.37
CA HIS A 357 32.22 -5.20 -35.63
C HIS A 357 32.23 -5.28 -34.08
N SER A 358 32.25 -6.51 -33.54
CA SER A 358 33.21 -7.01 -32.52
C SER A 358 32.75 -8.35 -31.91
N ASP A 359 33.67 -9.07 -31.27
CA ASP A 359 33.61 -10.45 -30.74
C ASP A 359 32.51 -10.75 -29.69
N HIS A 360 31.56 -9.85 -29.44
CA HIS A 360 30.48 -10.03 -28.47
C HIS A 360 29.26 -10.82 -29.00
N LYS A 361 29.15 -11.05 -30.32
CA LYS A 361 27.99 -11.72 -30.94
C LYS A 361 27.83 -13.21 -30.58
N THR A 362 28.89 -13.90 -30.18
CA THR A 362 28.84 -15.32 -29.79
C THR A 362 28.38 -15.53 -28.34
N SER A 363 28.57 -14.55 -27.46
CA SER A 363 28.20 -14.59 -26.04
C SER A 363 26.68 -14.58 -25.83
N THR A 364 25.99 -13.61 -26.45
CA THR A 364 24.54 -13.41 -26.26
C THR A 364 23.70 -14.57 -26.78
N SER A 365 24.14 -15.20 -27.88
CA SER A 365 23.52 -16.42 -28.41
C SER A 365 23.70 -17.60 -27.45
N HIS A 366 24.87 -17.71 -26.81
CA HIS A 366 25.16 -18.78 -25.85
C HIS A 366 24.33 -18.65 -24.56
N ASP A 367 24.18 -17.44 -24.03
CA ASP A 367 23.36 -17.18 -22.84
C ASP A 367 21.88 -17.54 -23.08
N MET A 368 21.38 -17.32 -24.29
CA MET A 368 20.02 -17.71 -24.65
C MET A 368 19.85 -19.23 -24.72
N VAL A 369 20.82 -19.97 -25.27
CA VAL A 369 20.79 -21.44 -25.29
C VAL A 369 20.83 -21.98 -23.86
N ILE A 370 21.72 -21.47 -23.00
CA ILE A 370 21.81 -21.85 -21.58
C ILE A 370 20.46 -21.59 -20.88
N PHE A 371 19.89 -20.41 -21.07
CA PHE A 371 18.58 -20.06 -20.50
C PHE A 371 17.51 -21.08 -20.91
N MET A 372 17.42 -21.41 -22.20
CA MET A 372 16.42 -22.36 -22.71
C MET A 372 16.61 -23.77 -22.15
N ASP A 373 17.85 -24.23 -22.06
CA ASP A 373 18.16 -25.54 -21.46
C ASP A 373 17.79 -25.58 -19.97
N ASN A 374 18.00 -24.47 -19.24
CA ASN A 374 17.58 -24.33 -17.84
C ASN A 374 16.04 -24.35 -17.70
N GLU A 375 15.30 -23.61 -18.54
CA GLU A 375 13.83 -23.63 -18.51
C GLU A 375 13.25 -25.01 -18.81
N LEU A 376 13.88 -25.75 -19.74
CA LEU A 376 13.51 -27.12 -20.05
C LEU A 376 13.79 -28.06 -18.87
N GLY A 377 14.94 -27.89 -18.21
CA GLY A 377 15.28 -28.61 -16.98
C GLY A 377 14.28 -28.35 -15.85
N LEU A 378 13.88 -27.10 -15.66
CA LEU A 378 12.87 -26.70 -14.69
C LEU A 378 11.53 -27.38 -14.98
N PHE A 379 11.03 -27.29 -16.21
CA PHE A 379 9.81 -27.99 -16.63
C PHE A 379 9.85 -29.49 -16.31
N ARG A 380 10.93 -30.19 -16.70
CA ARG A 380 11.09 -31.62 -16.46
C ARG A 380 11.14 -31.97 -14.97
N SER A 381 11.72 -31.10 -14.14
CA SER A 381 11.74 -31.30 -12.69
C SER A 381 10.37 -31.12 -12.03
N CYS A 382 9.47 -30.36 -12.67
CA CYS A 382 8.16 -29.97 -12.16
C CYS A 382 6.99 -30.72 -12.82
N SER A 383 7.26 -31.62 -13.77
CA SER A 383 6.23 -32.38 -14.51
C SER A 383 5.85 -33.71 -13.85
N ALA A 384 6.59 -34.14 -12.83
CA ALA A 384 6.32 -35.38 -12.10
C ALA A 384 5.05 -35.26 -11.27
N ILE A 385 4.06 -36.12 -11.56
CA ILE A 385 2.84 -36.25 -10.76
C ILE A 385 3.06 -37.48 -9.88
N LEU A 386 3.25 -37.26 -8.58
CA LEU A 386 3.21 -38.34 -7.59
C LEU A 386 1.75 -38.76 -7.40
N ASP A 387 1.52 -40.07 -7.27
CA ASP A 387 0.21 -40.68 -7.05
C ASP A 387 -0.23 -40.49 -5.58
N ASN A 388 -0.26 -39.24 -5.15
CA ASN A 388 -0.66 -38.82 -3.82
C ASN A 388 -1.90 -37.93 -3.96
N ASP A 389 -2.83 -37.99 -3.02
CA ASP A 389 -4.11 -37.26 -3.00
C ASP A 389 -4.00 -35.72 -2.95
N PHE A 390 -2.82 -35.14 -3.19
CA PHE A 390 -2.57 -33.70 -3.10
C PHE A 390 -2.67 -33.03 -4.48
N GLU A 391 -3.68 -32.15 -4.63
CA GLU A 391 -3.92 -31.32 -5.81
C GLU A 391 -2.73 -30.41 -6.19
N ASP A 392 -1.82 -30.15 -5.25
CA ASP A 392 -0.66 -29.29 -5.46
C ASP A 392 0.31 -29.83 -6.53
N PHE A 393 0.51 -31.16 -6.61
CA PHE A 393 1.38 -31.77 -7.63
C PHE A 393 0.76 -31.69 -9.03
N GLN A 394 -0.55 -31.88 -9.12
CA GLN A 394 -1.30 -31.72 -10.36
C GLN A 394 -1.25 -30.27 -10.84
N SER A 395 -1.51 -29.33 -9.92
CA SER A 395 -1.40 -27.88 -10.20
C SER A 395 0.01 -27.51 -10.63
N HIS A 396 1.05 -28.05 -9.97
CA HIS A 396 2.44 -27.81 -10.31
C HIS A 396 2.80 -28.29 -11.73
N ALA A 397 2.35 -29.49 -12.12
CA ALA A 397 2.51 -30.04 -13.46
C ALA A 397 1.76 -29.22 -14.53
N ILE A 398 0.55 -28.74 -14.23
CA ILE A 398 -0.22 -27.86 -15.12
C ILE A 398 0.52 -26.53 -15.32
N PHE A 399 0.98 -25.89 -14.25
CA PHE A 399 1.67 -24.60 -14.34
C PHE A 399 2.99 -24.71 -15.09
N SER A 400 3.77 -25.77 -14.87
CA SER A 400 5.02 -26.00 -15.60
C SER A 400 4.78 -26.26 -17.10
N ALA A 401 3.77 -27.07 -17.45
CA ALA A 401 3.43 -27.36 -18.84
C ALA A 401 2.87 -26.14 -19.58
N THR A 402 1.97 -25.39 -18.95
CA THR A 402 1.44 -24.15 -19.53
C THR A 402 2.53 -23.09 -19.70
N TYR A 403 3.46 -23.00 -18.74
CA TYR A 403 4.62 -22.11 -18.82
C TYR A 403 5.52 -22.45 -20.02
N ILE A 404 5.96 -23.70 -20.16
CA ILE A 404 6.90 -24.06 -21.22
C ILE A 404 6.26 -23.94 -22.61
N LEU A 405 4.97 -24.30 -22.73
CA LEU A 405 4.21 -24.10 -23.96
C LEU A 405 4.09 -22.61 -24.31
N TRP A 406 3.83 -21.75 -23.32
CA TRP A 406 3.83 -20.31 -23.53
C TRP A 406 5.21 -19.80 -23.96
N LEU A 407 6.29 -20.27 -23.34
CA LEU A 407 7.66 -19.86 -23.66
C LEU A 407 8.04 -20.16 -25.11
N THR A 408 7.63 -21.31 -25.65
CA THR A 408 7.86 -21.67 -27.08
C THR A 408 7.23 -20.68 -28.07
N LYS A 409 6.29 -19.84 -27.63
CA LYS A 409 5.65 -18.79 -28.43
C LYS A 409 6.29 -17.42 -28.26
N GLN A 410 7.11 -17.21 -27.22
CA GLN A 410 7.74 -15.91 -26.94
C GLN A 410 9.12 -15.78 -27.58
N VAL A 411 9.78 -16.90 -27.88
CA VAL A 411 11.10 -16.93 -28.51
C VAL A 411 11.01 -16.84 -30.03
N SER A 412 12.12 -16.53 -30.70
CA SER A 412 12.19 -16.51 -32.16
C SER A 412 11.78 -17.86 -32.76
N GLU A 413 11.32 -17.87 -34.01
CA GLU A 413 10.79 -19.07 -34.64
C GLU A 413 11.81 -20.23 -34.66
N CYS A 414 13.08 -19.92 -34.95
CA CYS A 414 14.18 -20.90 -34.96
C CYS A 414 14.42 -21.52 -33.58
N LEU A 415 14.55 -20.71 -32.53
CA LEU A 415 14.73 -21.18 -31.14
C LEU A 415 13.48 -21.90 -30.62
N GLY A 416 12.30 -21.48 -31.06
CA GLY A 416 11.03 -22.14 -30.73
C GLY A 416 10.93 -23.53 -31.36
N ILE A 417 11.46 -23.72 -32.57
CA ILE A 417 11.57 -25.04 -33.20
C ILE A 417 12.56 -25.91 -32.42
N GLU A 418 13.76 -25.41 -32.11
CA GLU A 418 14.75 -26.16 -31.34
C GLU A 418 14.22 -26.59 -29.96
N LEU A 419 13.52 -25.69 -29.25
CA LEU A 419 12.88 -26.02 -27.98
C LEU A 419 11.78 -27.08 -28.15
N ARG A 420 10.98 -26.99 -29.23
CA ARG A 420 9.95 -27.98 -29.55
C ARG A 420 10.51 -29.33 -29.98
N GLU A 421 11.72 -29.38 -30.52
CA GLU A 421 12.44 -30.62 -30.83
C GLU A 421 13.03 -31.25 -29.55
N LYS A 422 13.58 -30.42 -28.65
CA LYS A 422 14.12 -30.85 -27.35
C LYS A 422 13.02 -31.31 -26.38
N LEU A 423 11.82 -30.74 -26.48
CA LEU A 423 10.60 -31.27 -25.88
C LEU A 423 10.16 -32.48 -26.72
N LEU A 424 10.21 -33.70 -26.19
CA LEU A 424 9.71 -34.86 -26.94
C LEU A 424 8.29 -34.57 -27.43
N ALA A 425 8.06 -34.66 -28.75
CA ALA A 425 6.86 -34.12 -29.39
C ALA A 425 5.58 -34.57 -28.67
N GLY A 426 4.91 -33.61 -28.02
CA GLY A 426 3.63 -33.83 -27.33
C GLY A 426 3.71 -34.00 -25.81
N GLU A 427 4.89 -34.11 -25.18
CA GLU A 427 5.02 -34.31 -23.72
C GLU A 427 4.17 -33.34 -22.87
N PRO A 428 4.24 -32.00 -23.06
CA PRO A 428 3.46 -31.07 -22.25
C PRO A 428 1.95 -31.16 -22.50
N LYS A 429 1.55 -31.44 -23.76
CA LYS A 429 0.12 -31.58 -24.13
C LYS A 429 -0.47 -32.88 -23.59
N THR A 430 0.27 -33.98 -23.69
CA THR A 430 -0.09 -35.27 -23.11
C THR A 430 -0.22 -35.16 -21.59
N LEU A 431 0.70 -34.44 -20.94
CA LEU A 431 0.61 -34.14 -19.51
C LEU A 431 -0.65 -33.35 -19.16
N LEU A 432 -0.93 -32.24 -19.87
CA LEU A 432 -2.13 -31.43 -19.63
C LEU A 432 -3.43 -32.20 -19.85
N ASN A 433 -3.49 -33.02 -20.91
CA ASN A 433 -4.66 -33.87 -21.19
C ASN A 433 -4.84 -34.97 -20.14
N LYS A 434 -3.75 -35.46 -19.52
CA LYS A 434 -3.81 -36.42 -18.42
C LYS A 434 -4.30 -35.78 -17.11
N VAL A 435 -3.87 -34.55 -16.80
CA VAL A 435 -4.18 -33.90 -15.52
C VAL A 435 -5.51 -33.14 -15.54
N CYS A 436 -5.91 -32.60 -16.69
CA CYS A 436 -7.08 -31.71 -16.79
C CYS A 436 -7.95 -32.06 -18.01
N LEU A 437 -8.58 -33.24 -17.95
CA LEU A 437 -9.48 -33.76 -19.01
C LEU A 437 -10.59 -32.79 -19.39
N GLU A 438 -11.16 -32.06 -18.41
CA GLU A 438 -12.25 -31.10 -18.62
C GLU A 438 -11.83 -29.86 -19.40
N LYS A 439 -10.54 -29.52 -19.43
CA LYS A 439 -10.00 -28.34 -20.14
C LYS A 439 -9.21 -28.71 -21.39
N ALA A 440 -9.25 -29.98 -21.82
CA ALA A 440 -8.51 -30.48 -22.99
C ALA A 440 -8.70 -29.59 -24.25
N PHE A 441 -9.93 -29.13 -24.49
CA PHE A 441 -10.27 -28.27 -25.63
C PHE A 441 -9.58 -26.89 -25.59
N LEU A 442 -9.25 -26.35 -24.40
CA LEU A 442 -8.51 -25.09 -24.28
C LEU A 442 -7.06 -25.26 -24.72
N TRP A 443 -6.48 -26.46 -24.55
CA TRP A 443 -5.09 -26.73 -24.89
C TRP A 443 -4.86 -26.92 -26.40
N ASP A 444 -5.90 -27.32 -27.14
CA ASP A 444 -5.85 -27.40 -28.60
C ASP A 444 -5.73 -26.01 -29.25
N SER A 445 -6.39 -25.00 -28.67
CA SER A 445 -6.28 -23.60 -29.11
C SER A 445 -4.88 -22.99 -28.89
N LEU A 446 -4.08 -23.54 -27.96
CA LEU A 446 -2.68 -23.16 -27.82
C LEU A 446 -1.82 -23.62 -29.01
N GLY A 447 -2.29 -24.53 -29.87
CA GLY A 447 -1.61 -24.88 -31.12
C GLY A 447 -1.89 -23.96 -32.30
N GLY A 448 -2.93 -23.10 -32.24
CA GLY A 448 -3.51 -22.45 -33.42
C GLY A 448 -3.49 -20.93 -33.47
N LEU A 449 -3.06 -20.21 -32.42
CA LEU A 449 -3.06 -18.74 -32.43
C LEU A 449 -1.65 -18.19 -32.59
N CYS A 450 -1.31 -17.95 -33.86
CA CYS A 450 -0.32 -16.98 -34.29
C CYS A 450 -0.95 -15.58 -34.16
N GLY A 451 -0.29 -14.66 -33.44
CA GLY A 451 -0.62 -13.23 -33.45
C GLY A 451 -1.37 -12.71 -32.22
N CYS A 452 -0.83 -11.61 -31.69
CA CYS A 452 -1.39 -10.64 -30.74
C CYS A 452 -1.37 -11.00 -29.25
N ILE A 453 -0.29 -10.57 -28.55
CA ILE A 453 -0.33 -9.51 -27.52
C ILE A 453 0.95 -8.67 -27.65
#